data_AF-A0A6V3IN78-F1
#
_entry.id   AF-A0A6V3IN78-F1
#
_cell.length_a   1.000
_cell.length_b   1.000
_cell.length_c   1.000
_cell.angle_alpha   90.00
_cell.angle_beta   90.00
_cell.angle_gamma   90.00
#
_symmetry.space_group_name_H-M   'P 1'
#
loop_
_entity.id
_entity.type
_entity.pdbx_description
1 polymer ?
#
loop_
_entity_poly.entity_id
_entity_poly.type
_entity_poly.pdbx_seq_one_letter_code
_entity_poly.pdbx_strand_id
1 'polypeptide(L)'
;GRARERGAPEMPFTPPSPAQQLAAIGITRKGGLLSLEAYPKSVRNSDKEKEVLQRILTPDEESFQSIPTPDEDDWLGYRKVKDQTFAKYVKSKPKRAGTGTKIYLLPISETEDLTNFPPKGALKMIVSAFFGLEVEMLEAVSITCLGGIGSRREEDDRSTWTQYNAQDILSGWSNFLPRFTIASSATANRIAYEHTPK
;
A
#
# COMPACT_ATOMS: atom_id res chain seq x y z
N GLY A 1 39.74 11.26 -22.46
CA GLY A 1 39.10 11.50 -21.16
C GLY A 1 38.01 12.52 -21.29
N ARG A 2 36.79 12.19 -20.83
CA ARG A 2 35.78 13.11 -20.31
C ARG A 2 34.68 12.27 -19.66
N ALA A 3 34.73 12.21 -18.33
CA ALA A 3 33.69 11.61 -17.52
C ALA A 3 32.44 12.50 -17.61
N ARG A 4 31.29 11.92 -17.98
CA ARG A 4 29.99 12.56 -17.78
C ARG A 4 29.53 12.19 -16.37
N GLU A 5 29.52 13.17 -15.49
CA GLU A 5 28.80 13.13 -14.22
C GLU A 5 27.32 12.84 -14.53
N ARG A 6 26.81 11.71 -14.02
CA ARG A 6 25.38 11.40 -14.04
C ARG A 6 24.79 11.93 -12.75
N GLY A 7 24.24 13.15 -12.80
CA GLY A 7 23.40 13.68 -11.74
C GLY A 7 22.20 12.76 -11.49
N ALA A 8 21.87 12.56 -10.22
CA ALA A 8 20.68 11.81 -9.83
C ALA A 8 19.42 12.45 -10.45
N PRO A 9 18.42 11.66 -10.85
CA PRO A 9 17.16 12.21 -11.32
C PRO A 9 16.48 12.95 -10.17
N GLU A 10 16.43 14.27 -10.26
CA GLU A 10 15.57 15.09 -9.40
C GLU A 10 14.13 14.60 -9.60
N MET A 11 13.52 14.06 -8.56
CA MET A 11 12.09 13.77 -8.55
C MET A 11 11.38 15.11 -8.29
N PRO A 12 10.73 15.73 -9.29
CA PRO A 12 10.23 17.10 -9.16
C PRO A 12 8.99 17.23 -8.27
N PHE A 13 8.52 16.14 -7.65
CA PHE A 13 7.30 16.14 -6.85
C PHE A 13 7.61 16.27 -5.36
N THR A 14 7.38 17.47 -4.83
CA THR A 14 7.35 17.71 -3.39
C THR A 14 5.89 17.64 -2.93
N PRO A 15 5.50 16.71 -2.03
CA PRO A 15 4.12 16.60 -1.61
C PRO A 15 3.67 17.89 -0.91
N PRO A 16 2.46 18.37 -1.19
CA PRO A 16 1.96 19.59 -0.57
C PRO A 16 1.85 19.41 0.95
N SER A 17 2.33 20.41 1.68
CA SER A 17 2.19 20.52 3.13
C SER A 17 0.71 20.48 3.56
N PRO A 18 0.40 20.14 4.82
CA PRO A 18 -0.98 20.16 5.32
C PRO A 18 -1.70 21.50 5.09
N ALA A 19 -0.97 22.62 5.14
CA ALA A 19 -1.52 23.94 4.81
C ALA A 19 -1.85 24.07 3.32
N GLN A 20 -0.99 23.56 2.43
CA GLN A 20 -1.23 23.53 0.99
C GLN A 20 -2.37 22.58 0.60
N GLN A 21 -2.53 21.46 1.30
CA GLN A 21 -3.66 20.55 1.10
C GLN A 21 -4.98 21.18 1.51
N LEU A 22 -5.02 21.83 2.69
CA LEU A 22 -6.19 22.59 3.15
C LEU A 22 -6.54 23.75 2.21
N ALA A 23 -5.53 24.43 1.65
CA ALA A 23 -5.71 25.44 0.62
C ALA A 23 -6.27 24.87 -0.69
N ALA A 24 -5.81 23.68 -1.12
CA ALA A 24 -6.28 23.04 -2.35
C ALA A 24 -7.76 22.61 -2.29
N ILE A 25 -8.24 22.17 -1.11
CA ILE A 25 -9.67 21.84 -0.90
C ILE A 25 -10.51 23.07 -0.56
N GLY A 26 -9.91 24.26 -0.50
CA GLY A 26 -10.62 25.50 -0.27
C GLY A 26 -11.16 25.66 1.16
N ILE A 27 -10.54 25.07 2.19
CA ILE A 27 -11.00 25.14 3.59
C ILE A 27 -9.88 25.59 4.53
N THR A 28 -10.13 26.62 5.33
CA THR A 28 -9.24 27.13 6.39
C THR A 28 -9.11 26.09 7.51
N ARG A 29 -8.03 26.18 8.31
CA ARG A 29 -7.85 25.36 9.53
C ARG A 29 -9.00 25.46 10.55
N LYS A 30 -9.86 26.47 10.45
CA LYS A 30 -11.03 26.69 11.33
C LYS A 30 -12.36 26.25 10.69
N GLY A 31 -12.33 25.61 9.52
CA GLY A 31 -13.54 25.13 8.82
C GLY A 31 -14.25 26.16 7.92
N GLY A 32 -13.77 27.40 7.84
CA GLY A 32 -14.29 28.39 6.88
C GLY A 32 -13.71 28.20 5.48
N LEU A 33 -14.39 28.65 4.42
CA LEU A 33 -13.91 28.53 3.03
C LEU A 33 -12.71 29.46 2.76
N LEU A 34 -11.58 28.91 2.28
CA LEU A 34 -10.33 29.63 1.98
C LEU A 34 -10.44 30.50 0.71
N SER A 35 -11.21 30.08 -0.29
CA SER A 35 -11.31 30.78 -1.57
C SER A 35 -12.75 31.17 -1.89
N LEU A 36 -13.32 32.06 -1.07
CA LEU A 36 -14.49 32.84 -1.50
C LEU A 36 -14.15 33.77 -2.69
N GLU A 37 -12.87 33.86 -3.08
CA GLU A 37 -12.30 34.74 -4.13
C GLU A 37 -12.57 34.20 -5.52
N ALA A 38 -12.61 32.86 -5.64
CA ALA A 38 -12.98 32.17 -6.87
C ALA A 38 -14.47 32.29 -7.20
N TYR A 39 -15.28 32.69 -6.21
CA TYR A 39 -16.71 32.94 -6.39
C TYR A 39 -16.94 34.42 -6.75
N PRO A 40 -17.90 34.74 -7.64
CA PRO A 40 -18.23 36.11 -7.99
C PRO A 40 -18.49 36.98 -6.74
N LYS A 41 -18.16 38.28 -6.80
CA LYS A 41 -18.34 39.20 -5.66
C LYS A 41 -19.77 39.21 -5.10
N SER A 42 -20.78 38.97 -5.94
CA SER A 42 -22.18 38.82 -5.53
C SER A 42 -22.38 37.64 -4.55
N VAL A 43 -21.75 36.51 -4.84
CA VAL A 43 -21.77 35.29 -4.01
C VAL A 43 -20.99 35.47 -2.72
N ARG A 44 -19.79 36.07 -2.82
CA ARG A 44 -18.91 36.33 -1.67
C ARG A 44 -19.52 37.30 -0.64
N ASN A 45 -20.37 38.23 -1.06
CA ASN A 45 -20.97 39.23 -0.16
C ASN A 45 -22.41 38.90 0.22
N SER A 46 -23.00 37.87 -0.38
CA SER A 46 -24.34 37.39 -0.06
C SER A 46 -24.26 36.37 1.07
N ASP A 47 -24.72 36.77 2.26
CA ASP A 47 -24.79 35.85 3.40
C ASP A 47 -25.71 34.66 3.11
N LYS A 48 -26.76 34.87 2.29
CA LYS A 48 -27.67 33.82 1.84
C LYS A 48 -26.96 32.76 0.99
N GLU A 49 -26.04 33.15 0.12
CA GLU A 49 -25.32 32.18 -0.72
C GLU A 49 -24.23 31.45 0.05
N LYS A 50 -23.57 32.11 1.00
CA LYS A 50 -22.67 31.45 1.95
C LYS A 50 -23.40 30.40 2.79
N GLU A 51 -24.59 30.72 3.26
CA GLU A 51 -25.43 29.81 4.02
C GLU A 51 -25.82 28.57 3.19
N VAL A 52 -26.18 28.77 1.91
CA VAL A 52 -26.45 27.67 0.97
C VAL A 52 -25.21 26.80 0.76
N LEU A 53 -24.03 27.39 0.52
CA LEU A 53 -22.79 26.63 0.34
C LEU A 53 -22.38 25.89 1.62
N GLN A 54 -22.54 26.52 2.78
CA GLN A 54 -22.31 25.86 4.07
C GLN A 54 -23.27 24.69 4.26
N ARG A 55 -24.55 24.83 3.91
CA ARG A 55 -25.52 23.74 4.01
C ARG A 55 -25.18 22.57 3.09
N ILE A 56 -24.71 22.84 1.87
CA ILE A 56 -24.30 21.78 0.92
C ILE A 56 -23.03 21.05 1.40
N LEU A 57 -22.11 21.75 2.05
CA LEU A 57 -20.83 21.20 2.50
C LEU A 57 -20.87 20.64 3.92
N THR A 58 -21.91 20.97 4.69
CA THR A 58 -22.14 20.38 6.01
C THR A 58 -22.81 19.03 5.78
N PRO A 59 -22.18 17.91 6.19
CA PRO A 59 -22.85 16.62 6.12
C PRO A 59 -24.08 16.68 7.03
N ASP A 60 -25.27 16.72 6.44
CA ASP A 60 -26.53 16.58 7.16
C ASP A 60 -26.95 15.10 7.18
N GLU A 61 -27.65 14.70 8.24
CA GLU A 61 -28.11 13.31 8.40
C GLU A 61 -29.17 12.93 7.35
N GLU A 62 -29.83 13.92 6.74
CA GLU A 62 -30.81 13.71 5.66
C GLU A 62 -30.15 13.34 4.33
N SER A 63 -29.05 14.01 3.93
CA SER A 63 -28.33 13.73 2.68
C SER A 63 -27.29 12.63 2.83
N PHE A 64 -26.72 12.49 4.03
CA PHE A 64 -25.79 11.42 4.38
C PHE A 64 -26.43 10.50 5.42
N GLN A 65 -27.36 9.67 4.95
CA GLN A 65 -27.89 8.59 5.77
C GLN A 65 -26.76 7.67 6.22
N SER A 66 -26.79 7.30 7.50
CA SER A 66 -25.86 6.30 8.01
C SER A 66 -26.02 5.01 7.22
N ILE A 67 -24.88 4.36 6.93
CA ILE A 67 -24.91 3.04 6.28
C ILE A 67 -25.70 2.10 7.20
N PRO A 68 -26.74 1.39 6.70
CA PRO A 68 -27.53 0.51 7.51
C PRO A 68 -26.65 -0.60 8.10
N THR A 69 -27.03 -1.08 9.28
CA THR A 69 -26.37 -2.26 9.86
C THR A 69 -26.51 -3.43 8.89
N PRO A 70 -25.42 -4.13 8.54
CA PRO A 70 -25.48 -5.31 7.69
C PRO A 70 -26.43 -6.38 8.26
N ASP A 71 -27.16 -7.06 7.39
CA ASP A 71 -28.01 -8.20 7.77
C ASP A 71 -27.17 -9.40 8.25
N GLU A 72 -27.80 -10.34 8.96
CA GLU A 72 -27.11 -11.55 9.45
C GLU A 72 -26.53 -12.42 8.32
N ASP A 73 -27.18 -12.40 7.17
CA ASP A 73 -26.74 -13.10 5.95
C ASP A 73 -25.73 -12.27 5.12
N ASP A 74 -25.47 -11.01 5.51
CA ASP A 74 -24.51 -10.16 4.82
C ASP A 74 -23.08 -10.55 5.22
N TRP A 75 -22.15 -10.45 4.27
CA TRP A 75 -20.75 -10.83 4.50
C TRP A 75 -20.09 -10.03 5.64
N LEU A 76 -20.60 -8.81 5.89
CA LEU A 76 -20.21 -7.96 7.01
C LEU A 76 -20.92 -8.31 8.33
N GLY A 77 -22.14 -8.88 8.29
CA GLY A 77 -22.86 -9.31 9.49
C GLY A 77 -22.25 -10.57 10.12
N TYR A 78 -21.79 -11.50 9.29
CA TYR A 78 -21.13 -12.73 9.75
C TYR A 78 -19.73 -12.49 10.33
N ARG A 79 -18.98 -11.54 9.76
CA ARG A 79 -17.61 -11.24 10.20
C ARG A 79 -17.61 -10.13 11.25
N LYS A 80 -17.48 -10.51 12.52
CA LYS A 80 -17.15 -9.60 13.63
C LYS A 80 -15.71 -9.09 13.53
N VAL A 81 -15.35 -8.38 12.47
CA VAL A 81 -14.08 -7.66 12.39
C VAL A 81 -14.18 -6.48 13.33
N LYS A 82 -13.23 -6.33 14.25
CA LYS A 82 -13.20 -5.21 15.18
C LYS A 82 -13.04 -3.91 14.40
N ASP A 83 -14.00 -2.99 14.50
CA ASP A 83 -13.94 -1.70 13.82
C ASP A 83 -12.62 -0.99 14.06
N GLN A 84 -11.92 -0.71 12.97
CA GLN A 84 -10.77 0.19 12.96
C GLN A 84 -11.30 1.61 12.78
N THR A 85 -11.60 2.28 13.89
CA THR A 85 -11.93 3.71 13.82
C THR A 85 -10.70 4.52 13.43
N PHE A 86 -10.89 5.68 12.79
CA PHE A 86 -9.80 6.59 12.47
C PHE A 86 -8.95 6.95 13.70
N ALA A 87 -9.58 7.16 14.85
CA ALA A 87 -8.89 7.39 16.12
C ALA A 87 -8.02 6.20 16.56
N LYS A 88 -8.47 4.95 16.36
CA LYS A 88 -7.67 3.75 16.62
C LYS A 88 -6.50 3.64 15.64
N TYR A 89 -6.71 3.95 14.36
CA TYR A 89 -5.67 3.97 13.34
C TYR A 89 -4.58 5.00 13.66
N VAL A 90 -4.94 6.23 14.02
CA VAL A 90 -3.96 7.26 14.40
C VAL A 90 -3.16 6.83 15.65
N LYS A 91 -3.83 6.21 16.63
CA LYS A 91 -3.20 5.69 17.85
C LYS A 91 -2.29 4.49 17.59
N SER A 92 -2.58 3.66 16.59
CA SER A 92 -1.78 2.46 16.30
C SER A 92 -0.40 2.79 15.74
N LYS A 93 -0.11 4.06 15.40
CA LYS A 93 1.17 4.53 14.84
C LYS A 93 1.65 3.54 13.76
N PRO A 94 0.84 3.29 12.71
CA PRO A 94 1.16 2.29 11.72
C PRO A 94 2.53 2.59 11.14
N LYS A 95 3.31 1.52 10.95
CA LYS A 95 4.66 1.61 10.40
C LYS A 95 4.57 2.36 9.08
N ARG A 96 5.15 3.56 9.02
CA ARG A 96 5.22 4.31 7.77
C ARG A 96 6.00 3.46 6.79
N ALA A 97 5.49 3.32 5.57
CA ALA A 97 6.29 2.80 4.48
C ALA A 97 7.60 3.60 4.47
N GLY A 98 8.73 2.90 4.59
CA GLY A 98 10.03 3.55 4.51
C GLY A 98 10.21 4.19 3.14
N THR A 99 11.24 5.03 2.99
CA THR A 99 11.69 5.54 1.68
C THR A 99 12.37 4.44 0.86
N GLY A 100 11.68 3.30 0.70
CA GLY A 100 12.15 2.22 -0.16
C GLY A 100 12.17 2.74 -1.60
N THR A 101 13.36 2.81 -2.18
CA THR A 101 13.56 3.24 -3.56
C THR A 101 13.35 2.12 -4.57
N LYS A 102 13.15 0.89 -4.07
CA LYS A 102 13.24 -0.34 -4.86
C LYS A 102 12.23 -1.39 -4.41
N ILE A 103 11.60 -2.04 -5.40
CA ILE A 103 10.68 -3.17 -5.22
C ILE A 103 11.44 -4.45 -5.56
N TYR A 104 11.35 -5.43 -4.67
CA TYR A 104 11.88 -6.77 -4.89
C TYR A 104 10.74 -7.71 -5.24
N LEU A 105 10.87 -8.38 -6.38
CA LEU A 105 9.93 -9.41 -6.83
C LEU A 105 10.59 -10.77 -6.63
N LEU A 106 10.09 -11.56 -5.68
CA LEU A 106 10.50 -12.95 -5.48
C LEU A 106 9.48 -13.88 -6.13
N PRO A 107 9.84 -14.59 -7.21
CA PRO A 107 9.00 -15.66 -7.73
C PRO A 107 8.94 -16.81 -6.73
N ILE A 108 7.73 -17.25 -6.39
CA ILE A 108 7.49 -18.41 -5.52
C ILE A 108 6.72 -19.43 -6.34
N SER A 109 7.19 -20.66 -6.36
CA SER A 109 6.56 -21.77 -7.09
C SER A 109 6.72 -23.09 -6.34
N GLU A 110 5.92 -24.11 -6.67
CA GLU A 110 6.07 -25.43 -6.06
C GLU A 110 7.39 -26.10 -6.50
N THR A 111 7.69 -25.96 -7.80
CA THR A 111 8.93 -26.41 -8.43
C THR A 111 9.83 -25.23 -8.73
N GLU A 112 11.14 -25.43 -8.89
CA GLU A 112 12.07 -24.37 -9.34
C GLU A 112 11.87 -24.01 -10.83
N ASP A 113 10.99 -24.72 -11.52
CA ASP A 113 10.68 -24.51 -12.92
C ASP A 113 9.73 -23.31 -13.10
N LEU A 114 10.24 -22.27 -13.77
CA LEU A 114 9.52 -21.04 -14.08
C LEU A 114 9.00 -21.01 -15.53
N THR A 115 8.93 -22.14 -16.22
CA THR A 115 8.50 -22.18 -17.63
C THR A 115 7.11 -21.58 -17.83
N ASN A 116 6.21 -21.73 -16.84
CA ASN A 116 4.87 -21.14 -16.85
C ASN A 116 4.79 -19.75 -16.19
N PHE A 117 5.92 -19.21 -15.71
CA PHE A 117 5.95 -17.91 -15.05
C PHE A 117 5.87 -16.79 -16.11
N PRO A 118 5.18 -15.67 -15.83
CA PRO A 118 5.17 -14.53 -16.73
C PRO A 118 6.59 -14.09 -17.12
N PRO A 119 6.81 -13.60 -18.36
CA PRO A 119 8.14 -13.14 -18.78
C PRO A 119 8.71 -12.12 -17.80
N LYS A 120 9.81 -12.47 -17.11
CA LYS A 120 10.39 -11.69 -16.00
C LYS A 120 10.64 -10.23 -16.38
N GLY A 121 11.12 -9.99 -17.60
CA GLY A 121 11.39 -8.64 -18.11
C GLY A 121 10.12 -7.80 -18.27
N ALA A 122 9.04 -8.40 -18.78
CA ALA A 122 7.75 -7.72 -18.94
C ALA A 122 7.14 -7.38 -17.58
N LEU A 123 7.15 -8.33 -16.64
CA LEU A 123 6.65 -8.11 -15.28
C LEU A 123 7.42 -7.00 -14.57
N LYS A 124 8.76 -7.05 -14.61
CA LYS A 124 9.64 -6.02 -14.05
C LYS A 124 9.33 -4.64 -14.63
N MET A 125 9.17 -4.54 -15.95
CA MET A 125 8.87 -3.29 -16.64
C MET A 125 7.51 -2.72 -16.24
N ILE A 126 6.46 -3.56 -16.20
CA ILE A 126 5.10 -3.15 -15.83
C ILE A 126 5.07 -2.65 -14.38
N VAL A 127 5.67 -3.39 -13.45
CA VAL A 127 5.72 -3.00 -12.04
C VAL A 127 6.52 -1.71 -11.87
N SER A 128 7.66 -1.57 -12.57
CA SER A 128 8.48 -0.37 -12.49
C SER A 128 7.74 0.86 -13.02
N ALA A 129 7.05 0.73 -14.16
CA ALA A 129 6.25 1.80 -14.75
C ALA A 129 5.05 2.19 -13.86
N PHE A 130 4.37 1.21 -13.27
CA PHE A 130 3.18 1.45 -12.44
C PHE A 130 3.52 2.15 -11.12
N PHE A 131 4.57 1.70 -10.44
CA PHE A 131 4.96 2.27 -9.14
C PHE A 131 5.95 3.43 -9.24
N GLY A 132 6.59 3.63 -10.40
CA GLY A 132 7.65 4.62 -10.58
C GLY A 132 8.91 4.33 -9.74
N LEU A 133 9.14 3.06 -9.38
CA LEU A 133 10.25 2.62 -8.55
C LEU A 133 11.17 1.67 -9.33
N GLU A 134 12.43 1.56 -8.90
CA GLU A 134 13.33 0.53 -9.40
C GLU A 134 12.78 -0.84 -9.01
N VAL A 135 12.84 -1.83 -9.92
CA VAL A 135 12.37 -3.18 -9.63
C VAL A 135 13.51 -4.17 -9.85
N GLU A 136 13.72 -5.07 -8.90
CA GLU A 136 14.66 -6.18 -9.01
C GLU A 136 13.93 -7.51 -8.88
N MET A 137 14.19 -8.39 -9.84
CA MET A 137 13.73 -9.77 -9.79
C MET A 137 14.76 -10.58 -9.02
N LEU A 138 14.33 -11.20 -7.92
CA LEU A 138 15.13 -12.13 -7.14
C LEU A 138 15.12 -13.53 -7.79
N GLU A 139 16.01 -14.39 -7.32
CA GLU A 139 16.01 -15.80 -7.70
C GLU A 139 14.71 -16.47 -7.23
N ALA A 140 14.20 -17.39 -8.05
CA ALA A 140 12.97 -18.08 -7.66
C ALA A 140 13.24 -19.04 -6.51
N VAL A 141 12.24 -19.19 -5.65
CA VAL A 141 12.33 -20.01 -4.45
C VAL A 141 11.16 -20.99 -4.44
N SER A 142 11.45 -22.26 -4.15
CA SER A 142 10.40 -23.25 -3.93
C SER A 142 9.60 -22.87 -2.68
N ILE A 143 8.29 -23.06 -2.71
CA ILE A 143 7.41 -22.81 -1.56
C ILE A 143 7.86 -23.58 -0.32
N THR A 144 8.47 -24.76 -0.50
CA THR A 144 9.00 -25.58 0.59
C THR A 144 10.16 -24.90 1.34
N CYS A 145 10.93 -24.04 0.68
CA CYS A 145 12.07 -23.32 1.26
C CYS A 145 11.65 -22.15 2.17
N LEU A 146 10.39 -21.71 2.12
CA LEU A 146 9.88 -20.63 2.97
C LEU A 146 9.64 -21.09 4.42
N GLY A 147 9.49 -22.40 4.64
CA GLY A 147 9.39 -23.03 5.95
C GLY A 147 8.00 -22.91 6.61
N GLY A 148 7.50 -24.03 7.15
CA GLY A 148 6.34 -24.03 8.05
C GLY A 148 5.02 -23.50 7.44
N ILE A 149 4.82 -23.61 6.13
CA ILE A 149 3.62 -23.10 5.47
C ILE A 149 2.45 -24.06 5.71
N GLY A 150 1.40 -23.57 6.36
CA GLY A 150 0.12 -24.27 6.38
C GLY A 150 -0.48 -24.36 4.98
N SER A 151 -0.83 -25.57 4.56
CA SER A 151 -1.50 -25.82 3.27
C SER A 151 -2.78 -26.61 3.47
N ARG A 152 -3.79 -26.32 2.65
CA ARG A 152 -5.03 -27.10 2.57
C ARG A 152 -5.24 -27.54 1.12
N ARG A 153 -5.39 -28.85 0.92
CA ARG A 153 -5.79 -29.41 -0.37
C ARG A 153 -7.30 -29.29 -0.51
N GLU A 154 -7.73 -28.77 -1.65
CA GLU A 154 -9.13 -28.72 -2.05
C GLU A 154 -9.31 -29.50 -3.35
N GLU A 155 -10.46 -30.12 -3.48
CA GLU A 155 -10.84 -30.93 -4.62
C GLU A 155 -12.30 -30.67 -4.93
N ASP A 156 -12.58 -30.41 -6.20
CA ASP A 156 -13.91 -30.33 -6.76
C ASP A 156 -13.95 -31.23 -8.01
N ASP A 157 -15.13 -31.49 -8.57
CA ASP A 157 -15.38 -32.44 -9.66
C ASP A 157 -14.51 -32.22 -10.92
N ARG A 158 -13.89 -31.04 -11.05
CA ARG A 158 -13.11 -30.61 -12.22
C ARG A 158 -11.62 -30.46 -11.97
N SER A 159 -11.18 -30.30 -10.72
CA SER A 159 -9.78 -30.01 -10.42
C SER A 159 -9.44 -30.18 -8.96
N THR A 160 -8.19 -30.55 -8.72
CA THR A 160 -7.56 -30.48 -7.41
C THR A 160 -6.61 -29.28 -7.36
N TRP A 161 -6.65 -28.50 -6.28
CA TRP A 161 -5.68 -27.43 -6.05
C TRP A 161 -5.25 -27.38 -4.59
N THR A 162 -4.08 -26.80 -4.35
CA THR A 162 -3.53 -26.59 -3.00
C THR A 162 -3.60 -25.11 -2.68
N GLN A 163 -4.27 -24.78 -1.58
CA GLN A 163 -4.23 -23.44 -1.01
C GLN A 163 -3.11 -23.36 0.03
N TYR A 164 -2.37 -22.26 0.00
CA TYR A 164 -1.31 -21.99 0.96
C TYR A 164 -1.66 -20.78 1.82
N ASN A 165 -1.31 -20.84 3.10
CA ASN A 165 -1.52 -19.73 4.01
C ASN A 165 -0.59 -18.55 3.66
N ALA A 166 -1.20 -17.44 3.21
CA ALA A 166 -0.48 -16.24 2.83
C ALA A 166 0.34 -15.64 4.00
N GLN A 167 -0.13 -15.77 5.24
CA GLN A 167 0.57 -15.23 6.40
C GLN A 167 1.88 -15.98 6.68
N ASP A 168 1.87 -17.31 6.49
CA ASP A 168 3.07 -18.14 6.66
C ASP A 168 4.08 -17.86 5.54
N ILE A 169 3.59 -17.72 4.29
CA ILE A 169 4.39 -17.31 3.14
C ILE A 169 5.10 -15.98 3.43
N LEU A 170 4.37 -14.96 3.86
CA LEU A 170 4.92 -13.63 4.15
C LEU A 170 5.94 -13.65 5.29
N SER A 171 5.75 -14.53 6.28
CA SER A 171 6.68 -14.69 7.39
C SER A 171 8.01 -15.29 6.93
N GLY A 172 7.95 -16.35 6.11
CA GLY A 172 9.14 -16.96 5.50
C GLY A 172 9.87 -16.05 4.51
N TRP A 173 9.13 -15.16 3.85
CA TRP A 173 9.65 -14.21 2.86
C TRP A 173 10.73 -13.29 3.41
N SER A 174 10.64 -12.94 4.69
CA SER A 174 11.61 -12.06 5.37
C SER A 174 13.05 -12.58 5.33
N ASN A 175 13.24 -13.89 5.16
CA ASN A 175 14.57 -14.51 5.05
C ASN A 175 15.26 -14.26 3.70
N PHE A 176 14.49 -13.96 2.65
CA PHE A 176 14.96 -13.80 1.28
C PHE A 176 15.09 -12.34 0.87
N LEU A 177 14.59 -11.42 1.68
CA LEU A 177 14.81 -10.01 1.46
C LEU A 177 16.30 -9.71 1.67
N PRO A 178 16.95 -8.98 0.74
CA PRO A 178 18.26 -8.42 1.02
C PRO A 178 18.18 -7.68 2.35
N ARG A 179 19.17 -7.87 3.22
CA ARG A 179 19.22 -7.17 4.51
C ARG A 179 19.41 -5.68 4.26
N PHE A 180 18.34 -4.97 3.94
CA PHE A 180 18.28 -3.55 4.13
C PHE A 180 18.40 -3.36 5.63
N THR A 181 19.45 -2.68 6.05
CA THR A 181 19.51 -2.04 7.36
C THR A 181 18.33 -1.07 7.45
N ILE A 182 17.13 -1.59 7.68
CA ILE A 182 16.09 -0.88 8.39
C ILE A 182 16.77 -0.64 9.73
N ALA A 183 17.12 0.61 10.00
CA ALA A 183 17.58 1.04 11.32
C ALA A 183 16.46 0.78 12.33
N SER A 184 16.33 -0.48 12.72
CA SER A 184 15.55 -0.96 13.84
C SER A 184 16.59 -1.61 14.74
N SER A 185 17.04 -0.82 15.70
CA SER A 185 17.72 -1.30 16.89
C SER A 185 16.99 -2.53 17.43
N ALA A 186 17.51 -3.73 17.16
CA ALA A 186 17.70 -4.82 18.11
C ALA A 186 18.01 -6.14 17.37
N THR A 187 19.13 -6.74 17.79
CA THR A 187 19.47 -8.16 17.66
C THR A 187 19.94 -8.64 16.28
N ALA A 188 21.24 -8.48 16.08
CA ALA A 188 22.02 -9.26 15.13
C ALA A 188 22.04 -10.74 15.54
N ASN A 189 21.82 -11.65 14.58
CA ASN A 189 22.54 -12.93 14.53
C ASN A 189 22.56 -13.51 13.09
N ARG A 190 23.73 -13.31 12.47
CA ARG A 190 24.58 -14.28 11.74
C ARG A 190 23.96 -15.61 11.28
N ILE A 191 23.76 -15.77 9.97
CA ILE A 191 24.07 -17.01 9.24
C ILE A 191 24.69 -16.56 7.91
N ALA A 192 25.95 -16.92 7.70
CA ALA A 192 26.69 -16.73 6.47
C ALA A 192 26.43 -17.95 5.58
N TYR A 193 26.06 -17.73 4.32
CA TYR A 193 26.09 -18.77 3.29
C TYR A 193 27.51 -18.86 2.76
N GLU A 194 28.26 -19.87 3.21
CA GLU A 194 29.48 -20.34 2.53
C GLU A 194 29.08 -21.53 1.65
N HIS A 195 28.96 -21.30 0.35
CA HIS A 195 28.97 -22.36 -0.65
C HIS A 195 30.42 -22.64 -1.04
N THR A 196 30.95 -23.78 -0.60
CA THR A 196 32.13 -24.40 -1.21
C THR A 196 31.66 -25.62 -2.00
N PRO A 197 31.92 -25.70 -3.32
CA PRO A 197 31.62 -26.90 -4.08
C PRO A 197 32.71 -27.96 -3.86
N LYS A 198 32.30 -29.23 -3.86
CA LYS A 198 33.16 -30.38 -4.14
C LYS A 198 32.82 -30.89 -5.53
#